data_AF-A0A7C2QXR3-F1
#
_entry.id   AF-A0A7C2QXR3-F1
#
_cell.length_a   1.000
_cell.length_b   1.000
_cell.length_c   1.000
_cell.angle_alpha   90.00
_cell.angle_beta   90.00
_cell.angle_gamma   90.00
#
_symmetry.space_group_name_H-M   'P 1'
#
loop_
_entity.id
_entity.type
_entity.pdbx_description
1 polymer ?
#
loop_
_entity_poly.entity_id
_entity_poly.type
_entity_poly.pdbx_seq_one_letter_code
_entity_poly.pdbx_strand_id
1 'polypeptide(L)' 'MVVGVVLDNRGCRVFCEMWPGNSADVSSLLPVAGRFRKRFGIEKMCVVADRGMVSQDTIKKMESSRMS' A
#
# COMPACT_ATOMS: atom_id res chain seq x y z
N MET A 1 -2.07 9.71 13.65
CA MET A 1 -2.98 9.69 12.48
C MET A 1 -2.10 9.83 11.24
N VAL A 2 -2.38 9.10 10.15
CA VAL A 2 -1.56 9.13 8.92
C VAL A 2 -2.44 9.52 7.75
N VAL A 3 -1.93 10.38 6.86
CA VAL A 3 -2.58 10.75 5.61
C VAL A 3 -1.85 10.03 4.47
N GLY A 4 -2.59 9.31 3.63
CA GLY A 4 -2.05 8.83 2.35
C GLY A 4 -2.63 9.60 1.20
N VAL A 5 -1.76 9.95 0.26
CA VAL A 5 -2.12 10.56 -1.00
C VAL A 5 -1.58 9.68 -2.11
N VAL A 6 -2.42 9.33 -3.07
CA VAL A 6 -2.00 8.68 -4.31
C VAL A 6 -1.95 9.72 -5.40
N LEU A 7 -0.78 9.81 -6.03
CA LEU A 7 -0.50 10.72 -7.12
C LEU A 7 -0.30 9.92 -8.41
N ASP A 8 -0.66 10.50 -9.54
CA ASP A 8 -0.23 10.00 -10.84
C ASP A 8 1.24 10.40 -11.12
N ASN A 9 1.75 10.01 -12.29
CA ASN A 9 3.12 10.32 -12.70
C ASN A 9 3.38 11.81 -12.96
N ARG A 10 2.33 12.65 -13.03
CA ARG A 10 2.43 14.12 -13.15
C ARG A 10 2.29 14.82 -11.81
N GLY A 11 2.12 14.08 -10.72
CA GLY A 11 1.86 14.62 -9.39
C GLY A 11 0.41 15.06 -9.19
N CYS A 12 -0.52 14.72 -10.08
CA CYS A 12 -1.93 15.00 -9.89
C CYS A 12 -2.52 14.02 -8.88
N ARG A 13 -3.33 14.55 -7.96
CA ARG A 13 -4.00 13.72 -6.95
C ARG A 13 -5.04 12.82 -7.59
N VAL A 14 -4.92 11.52 -7.34
CA VAL A 14 -5.89 10.49 -7.73
C VAL A 14 -6.74 10.10 -6.53
N PHE A 15 -6.15 10.09 -5.33
CA PHE A 15 -6.83 9.64 -4.12
C PHE A 15 -6.21 10.22 -2.84
N CYS A 16 -7.01 10.44 -1.79
CA CYS A 16 -6.54 10.88 -0.48
C CYS A 16 -7.42 10.28 0.62
N GLU A 17 -6.81 9.75 1.68
CA GLU A 17 -7.53 9.13 2.80
C GLU A 17 -6.73 9.26 4.11
N MET A 18 -7.44 9.34 5.23
CA MET A 18 -6.85 9.36 6.57
C MET A 18 -7.03 8.02 7.27
N TRP A 19 -5.99 7.55 7.96
CA TRP A 19 -6.01 6.32 8.74
C TRP A 19 -5.52 6.51 10.18
N PRO A 20 -5.94 5.61 11.11
CA PRO A 20 -5.40 5.56 12.47
C PRO A 20 -3.88 5.37 12.43
N GLY A 21 -3.13 6.20 13.17
CA GLY A 21 -1.67 6.28 13.05
C GLY A 21 -0.88 5.30 13.91
N ASN A 22 -1.38 4.09 14.13
CA ASN A 22 -0.72 3.10 15.00
C ASN A 22 -0.38 1.80 14.25
N SER A 23 0.24 1.89 13.08
CA SER A 23 0.65 0.70 12.34
C SER A 23 1.97 1.03 11.67
N ALA A 24 3.05 0.45 12.21
CA ALA A 24 4.39 0.52 11.63
C ALA A 24 4.29 0.37 10.11
N ASP A 25 4.97 1.25 9.37
CA ASP A 25 4.82 1.52 7.92
C ASP A 25 4.65 0.26 7.06
N VAL A 26 5.36 -0.78 7.49
CA VAL A 26 5.41 -2.14 6.97
C VAL A 26 4.05 -2.87 6.90
N SER A 27 3.22 -2.72 7.94
CA SER A 27 1.91 -3.39 8.07
C SER A 27 0.77 -2.62 7.40
N SER A 28 0.99 -1.34 7.09
CA SER A 28 0.00 -0.42 6.51
C SER A 28 0.01 -0.46 4.98
N LEU A 29 1.17 -0.72 4.37
CA LEU A 29 1.38 -0.66 2.92
C LEU A 29 0.52 -1.65 2.14
N LEU A 30 0.48 -2.92 2.57
CA LEU A 30 -0.28 -3.97 1.86
C LEU A 30 -1.80 -3.79 1.98
N PRO A 31 -2.37 -3.50 3.16
CA PRO A 31 -3.79 -3.18 3.25
C PRO A 31 -4.18 -1.97 2.42
N VAL A 32 -3.35 -0.92 2.36
CA VAL A 32 -3.61 0.26 1.52
C VAL A 32 -3.57 -0.11 0.05
N ALA A 33 -2.53 -0.85 -0.39
CA ALA A 33 -2.41 -1.30 -1.77
C ALA A 33 -3.57 -2.22 -2.20
N GLY A 34 -3.99 -3.15 -1.33
CA GLY A 34 -5.15 -4.01 -1.56
C GLY A 34 -6.47 -3.24 -1.68
N ARG A 35 -6.70 -2.26 -0.79
CA ARG A 35 -7.87 -1.36 -0.88
C ARG A 35 -7.85 -0.55 -2.16
N PHE A 36 -6.70 -0.01 -2.54
CA PHE A 36 -6.53 0.75 -3.78
C PHE A 36 -6.80 -0.12 -5.01
N ARG A 37 -6.23 -1.32 -5.05
CA ARG A 37 -6.44 -2.31 -6.10
C ARG A 37 -7.94 -2.64 -6.28
N LYS A 38 -8.64 -2.95 -5.18
CA LYS A 38 -10.08 -3.26 -5.20
C LYS A 38 -10.92 -2.06 -5.62
N ARG A 39 -10.56 -0.86 -5.16
CA ARG A 39 -11.31 0.37 -5.45
C ARG A 39 -11.25 0.79 -6.91
N PHE A 40 -10.09 0.64 -7.54
CA PHE A 40 -9.85 1.11 -8.91
C PHE A 40 -9.82 -0.03 -9.95
N GLY A 41 -10.06 -1.28 -9.55
CA GLY A 41 -10.06 -2.43 -10.45
C GLY A 41 -8.69 -2.72 -11.08
N ILE A 42 -7.61 -2.50 -10.31
CA ILE A 42 -6.24 -2.64 -10.83
C ILE A 42 -5.87 -4.12 -10.93
N GLU A 43 -5.57 -4.59 -12.13
CA GLU A 43 -5.17 -5.99 -12.35
C GLU A 43 -3.73 -6.26 -11.90
N LYS A 44 -2.81 -5.32 -12.18
CA LYS A 44 -1.39 -5.44 -11.87
C LYS A 44 -0.90 -4.19 -11.14
N MET A 45 -0.28 -4.39 -9.99
CA MET A 45 0.26 -3.32 -9.16
C MET A 45 1.68 -3.69 -8.72
N CYS A 46 2.62 -2.78 -8.93
CA CYS A 46 3.96 -2.85 -8.37
C CYS A 46 4.06 -1.82 -7.24
N VAL A 47 4.43 -2.27 -6.05
CA VAL A 47 4.58 -1.41 -4.87
C VAL A 47 6.06 -1.27 -4.58
N VAL A 48 6.55 -0.03 -4.57
CA VAL A 48 7.94 0.31 -4.20
C VAL A 48 7.90 1.10 -2.90
N ALA A 49 8.65 0.65 -1.91
CA ALA A 49 8.80 1.33 -0.63
C ALA A 49 10.23 1.14 -0.12
N ASP A 50 10.68 2.01 0.79
CA ASP A 50 12.04 1.94 1.33
C ASP A 50 12.28 0.68 2.18
N ARG A 51 13.54 0.42 2.49
CA ARG A 51 13.98 -0.78 3.21
C ARG A 51 13.33 -0.94 4.59
N GLY A 52 12.98 0.17 5.25
CA GLY A 52 12.27 0.18 6.52
C GLY A 52 10.81 -0.22 6.39
N MET A 53 10.22 -0.05 5.20
CA MET A 53 8.83 -0.39 4.87
C MET A 53 8.67 -1.80 4.26
N VAL A 54 9.67 -2.32 3.56
CA VAL A 54 9.66 -3.67 2.95
C VAL A 54 10.57 -4.62 3.73
N SER A 55 10.14 -5.03 4.93
CA SER A 55 10.88 -6.03 5.70
C SER A 55 10.68 -7.45 5.12
N GLN A 56 11.61 -8.36 5.41
CA GLN A 56 11.53 -9.78 5.02
C GLN A 56 10.23 -10.46 5.46
N ASP A 57 9.69 -10.06 6.62
CA ASP A 57 8.42 -10.58 7.14
C ASP A 57 7.22 -10.13 6.31
N THR A 58 7.29 -8.96 5.66
CA THR A 58 6.24 -8.44 4.77
C THR A 58 6.21 -9.18 3.46
N ILE A 59 7.38 -9.44 2.88
CA ILE A 59 7.50 -10.24 1.67
C ILE A 59 6.92 -11.64 1.94
N LYS A 60 7.29 -12.27 3.07
CA LYS A 60 6.69 -13.56 3.48
C LYS A 60 5.17 -13.49 3.63
N LYS A 61 4.62 -12.41 4.20
CA LYS A 61 3.16 -12.20 4.30
C LYS A 61 2.50 -11.96 2.94
N MET A 62 3.16 -11.30 1.99
CA MET A 62 2.66 -11.14 0.60
C MET A 62 2.65 -12.48 -0.14
N GLU A 63 3.72 -13.26 0.00
CA GLU A 63 3.86 -14.58 -0.64
C GLU A 63 2.89 -15.60 -0.03
N SER A 64 2.67 -15.56 1.30
CA SER A 64 1.70 -16.44 1.97
C SER A 64 0.26 -16.03 1.69
N SER A 65 0.01 -14.72 1.56
CA SER A 65 -1.27 -14.16 1.13
C SER A 65 -1.30 -14.17 -0.39
N ARG A 66 -1.22 -15.36 -0.99
CA ARG A 66 -1.49 -15.57 -2.41
C ARG A 66 -2.88 -15.02 -2.67
N MET A 67 -2.92 -13.76 -3.10
CA MET A 67 -4.11 -12.97 -3.29
C MET A 67 -4.82 -13.50 -4.52
N SER A 68 -5.51 -14.62 -4.30
CA SER A 68 -6.45 -15.26 -5.20
C SER A 68 -7.67 -14.35 -5.39
#